data_AF-A0AAD0S7J3-F1
#
_entry.id   AF-A0AAD0S7J3-F1
#
_cell.length_a   1.000
_cell.length_b   1.000
_cell.length_c   1.000
_cell.angle_alpha   90.00
_cell.angle_beta   90.00
_cell.angle_gamma   90.00
#
_symmetry.space_group_name_H-M   'P 1'
#
loop_
_entity.id
_entity.type
_entity.pdbx_description
1 polymer ?
#
loop_
_entity_poly.entity_id
_entity_poly.type
_entity_poly.pdbx_seq_one_letter_code
_entity_poly.pdbx_strand_id
1 'polypeptide(L)'
;MNEPYLALYVRDGVLFFTKKLPKESEPREILEIGVDEVISDEFDEAAKKLGTTVLGILSLWHKDAFHGWGISSQAGEDEAEDDFYIANRLISESVSKKTAVHVQSIDLLLHQAASKNEDAKKFLEESWSIIRERLASFGN
;
A
#
# COMPACT_ATOMS: atom_id res chain seq x y z
N MET A 1 9.95 -24.27 1.10
CA MET A 1 10.10 -23.38 -0.06
C MET A 1 11.23 -22.42 0.24
N ASN A 2 12.20 -22.28 -0.67
CA ASN A 2 13.32 -21.33 -0.55
C ASN A 2 13.08 -20.04 -1.37
N GLU A 3 11.91 -19.90 -1.97
CA GLU A 3 11.53 -18.76 -2.80
C GLU A 3 10.69 -17.78 -1.97
N PRO A 4 10.81 -16.47 -2.22
CA PRO A 4 9.90 -15.50 -1.62
C PRO A 4 8.47 -15.77 -2.09
N TYR A 5 7.50 -15.70 -1.19
CA TYR A 5 6.10 -15.83 -1.57
C TYR A 5 5.22 -14.81 -0.85
N LEU A 6 4.12 -14.48 -1.53
CA LEU A 6 2.98 -13.75 -1.01
C LEU A 6 1.82 -14.73 -0.86
N ALA A 7 1.16 -14.74 0.29
CA ALA A 7 -0.02 -15.54 0.53
C ALA A 7 -1.17 -14.66 1.02
N LEU A 8 -2.36 -14.94 0.49
CA LEU A 8 -3.61 -14.32 0.92
C LEU A 8 -4.46 -15.38 1.60
N TYR A 9 -4.97 -15.08 2.78
CA TYR A 9 -5.89 -15.96 3.49
C TYR A 9 -6.87 -15.17 4.34
N VAL A 10 -8.02 -15.77 4.65
CA VAL A 10 -9.01 -15.19 5.54
C VAL A 10 -8.95 -15.90 6.89
N ARG A 11 -8.94 -15.13 7.99
CA ARG A 11 -9.06 -15.63 9.35
C ARG A 11 -9.92 -14.67 10.15
N ASP A 12 -10.91 -15.20 10.88
CA ASP A 12 -11.77 -14.42 11.77
C ASP A 12 -12.41 -13.17 11.12
N GLY A 13 -12.84 -13.28 9.85
CA GLY A 13 -13.47 -12.18 9.12
C GLY A 13 -12.50 -11.12 8.60
N VAL A 14 -11.20 -11.39 8.63
CA VAL A 14 -10.14 -10.49 8.13
C VAL A 14 -9.36 -11.19 7.02
N LEU A 15 -9.17 -10.51 5.91
CA LEU A 15 -8.28 -10.89 4.81
C LEU A 15 -6.86 -10.41 5.14
N PHE A 16 -5.93 -11.36 5.20
CA PHE A 16 -4.53 -11.13 5.47
C PHE A 16 -3.71 -11.25 4.19
N PHE A 17 -2.82 -10.29 3.99
CA PHE A 17 -1.70 -10.41 3.08
C PHE A 17 -0.47 -10.74 3.91
N THR A 18 0.19 -11.83 3.59
CA THR A 18 1.41 -12.26 4.28
C THR A 18 2.53 -12.47 3.29
N LYS A 19 3.73 -12.10 3.70
CA LYS A 19 4.94 -12.35 2.92
C LYS A 19 5.92 -13.19 3.70
N LYS A 20 6.65 -14.04 2.99
CA LYS A 20 7.82 -14.74 3.54
C LYS A 20 8.98 -14.62 2.58
N LEU A 21 10.09 -14.08 3.05
CA LEU A 21 11.35 -14.05 2.32
C LEU A 21 12.17 -15.34 2.57
N PRO A 22 13.10 -15.71 1.68
CA PRO A 22 13.88 -16.94 1.80
C PRO A 22 14.63 -17.13 3.13
N LYS A 23 14.99 -16.01 3.79
CA LYS A 23 15.74 -16.00 5.05
C LYS A 23 14.86 -15.90 6.29
N GLU A 24 13.55 -15.78 6.12
CA GLU A 24 12.60 -15.66 7.24
C GLU A 24 12.14 -17.05 7.69
N SER A 25 12.11 -17.29 9.00
CA SER A 25 11.60 -18.53 9.59
C SER A 25 10.08 -18.63 9.43
N GLU A 26 9.38 -17.51 9.54
CA GLU A 26 7.92 -17.43 9.51
C GLU A 26 7.44 -16.33 8.55
N PRO A 27 6.27 -16.51 7.91
CA PRO A 27 5.62 -15.44 7.17
C PRO A 27 5.20 -14.31 8.11
N ARG A 28 5.29 -13.07 7.62
CA ARG A 28 4.85 -11.86 8.32
C ARG A 28 3.62 -11.27 7.64
N GLU A 29 2.66 -10.87 8.46
CA GLU A 29 1.50 -10.09 8.04
C GLU A 29 1.94 -8.68 7.65
N ILE A 30 1.43 -8.22 6.50
CA ILE A 30 1.78 -6.91 5.93
C ILE A 30 0.56 -6.05 5.66
N LEU A 31 -0.61 -6.65 5.53
CA LEU A 31 -1.87 -5.94 5.41
C LEU A 31 -3.01 -6.79 5.95
N GLU A 32 -3.94 -6.12 6.62
CA GLU A 32 -5.17 -6.67 7.16
C GLU A 32 -6.32 -5.83 6.63
N ILE A 33 -7.29 -6.49 5.99
CA ILE A 33 -8.49 -5.85 5.46
C ILE A 33 -9.69 -6.60 6.02
N GLY A 34 -10.66 -5.89 6.62
CA GLY A 34 -11.90 -6.54 7.03
C GLY A 34 -12.61 -7.13 5.81
N VAL A 35 -13.09 -8.37 5.88
CA VAL A 35 -13.85 -8.96 4.78
C VAL A 35 -15.08 -8.12 4.46
N ASP A 36 -15.71 -7.53 5.48
CA ASP A 36 -16.82 -6.59 5.33
C ASP A 36 -16.46 -5.36 4.49
N GLU A 37 -15.20 -4.91 4.54
CA GLU A 37 -14.67 -3.80 3.72
C GLU A 37 -14.41 -4.24 2.28
N VAL A 38 -14.07 -5.51 2.05
CA VAL A 38 -13.88 -6.05 0.70
C VAL A 38 -15.22 -6.28 0.01
N ILE A 39 -16.21 -6.79 0.74
CA ILE A 39 -17.54 -7.09 0.19
C ILE A 39 -18.44 -5.86 0.11
N SER A 40 -18.08 -4.74 0.74
CA SER A 40 -18.80 -3.47 0.57
C SER A 40 -18.56 -2.84 -0.80
N ASP A 41 -17.47 -3.23 -1.46
CA ASP A 41 -17.15 -2.81 -2.82
C ASP A 41 -17.89 -3.70 -3.84
N GLU A 42 -18.17 -3.16 -5.04
CA GLU A 42 -18.56 -4.01 -6.17
C GLU A 42 -17.44 -5.01 -6.48
N PHE A 43 -17.81 -6.20 -6.97
CA PHE A 43 -16.85 -7.30 -7.16
C PHE A 43 -15.63 -6.89 -8.00
N ASP A 44 -15.84 -6.11 -9.05
CA ASP A 44 -14.75 -5.62 -9.91
C ASP A 44 -13.83 -4.64 -9.18
N GLU A 45 -14.38 -3.78 -8.32
CA GLU A 45 -13.61 -2.83 -7.52
C GLU A 45 -12.84 -3.53 -6.40
N ALA A 46 -13.47 -4.51 -5.72
CA ALA A 46 -12.79 -5.38 -4.78
C ALA A 46 -11.64 -6.14 -5.45
N ALA A 47 -11.88 -6.72 -6.63
CA ALA A 47 -10.87 -7.44 -7.40
C ALA A 47 -9.71 -6.53 -7.84
N LYS A 48 -9.99 -5.31 -8.30
CA LYS A 48 -8.98 -4.29 -8.62
C LYS A 48 -8.17 -3.92 -7.39
N LYS A 49 -8.82 -3.60 -6.26
CA LYS A 49 -8.15 -3.22 -5.01
C LYS A 49 -7.20 -4.30 -4.53
N LEU A 50 -7.68 -5.56 -4.47
CA LEU A 50 -6.87 -6.70 -4.04
C LEU A 50 -5.75 -7.00 -5.06
N GLY A 51 -6.08 -7.01 -6.35
CA GLY A 51 -5.14 -7.27 -7.45
C GLY A 51 -4.01 -6.24 -7.52
N THR A 52 -4.32 -4.95 -7.46
CA THR A 52 -3.34 -3.85 -7.44
C THR A 52 -2.42 -3.98 -6.24
N THR A 53 -2.95 -4.32 -5.07
CA THR A 53 -2.14 -4.54 -3.86
C THR A 53 -1.16 -5.71 -4.05
N VAL A 54 -1.63 -6.86 -4.56
CA VAL A 54 -0.77 -8.02 -4.86
C VAL A 54 0.32 -7.64 -5.87
N LEU A 55 -0.05 -7.02 -6.98
CA LEU A 55 0.88 -6.67 -8.06
C LEU A 55 1.88 -5.61 -7.63
N GLY A 56 1.46 -4.65 -6.80
CA GLY A 56 2.35 -3.67 -6.17
C GLY A 56 3.41 -4.32 -5.28
N ILE A 57 3.04 -5.31 -4.48
CA ILE A 57 4.01 -6.03 -3.64
C ILE A 57 4.98 -6.85 -4.50
N LEU A 58 4.47 -7.53 -5.54
CA LEU A 58 5.30 -8.33 -6.43
C LEU A 58 6.27 -7.47 -7.26
N SER A 59 5.86 -6.30 -7.73
CA SER A 59 6.73 -5.38 -8.47
C SER A 59 7.89 -4.86 -7.62
N LEU A 60 7.67 -4.67 -6.31
CA LEU A 60 8.74 -4.31 -5.37
C LEU A 60 9.78 -5.42 -5.19
N TRP A 61 9.36 -6.70 -5.24
CA TRP A 61 10.27 -7.85 -5.08
C TRP A 61 10.97 -8.22 -6.39
N HIS A 62 10.29 -8.04 -7.52
CA HIS A 62 10.73 -8.48 -8.83
C HIS A 62 10.82 -7.31 -9.81
N LYS A 63 11.53 -6.24 -9.42
CA LYS A 63 11.66 -5.00 -10.21
C LYS A 63 12.04 -5.24 -11.67
N ASP A 64 12.90 -6.23 -11.92
CA ASP A 64 13.37 -6.58 -13.27
C ASP A 64 12.29 -7.28 -14.11
N ALA A 65 11.40 -8.07 -13.49
CA ALA A 65 10.33 -8.79 -14.17
C ALA A 65 9.11 -7.90 -14.43
N PHE A 66 8.91 -6.87 -13.60
CA PHE A 66 7.89 -5.83 -13.75
C PHE A 66 8.44 -4.57 -14.43
N HIS A 67 9.57 -4.67 -15.14
CA HIS A 67 10.15 -3.53 -15.84
C HIS A 67 9.19 -3.04 -16.93
N GLY A 68 8.72 -1.79 -16.81
CA GLY A 68 7.72 -1.20 -17.70
C GLY A 68 6.26 -1.40 -17.27
N TRP A 69 6.01 -2.08 -16.14
CA TRP A 69 4.69 -2.11 -15.52
C TRP A 69 4.28 -0.69 -15.11
N GLY A 70 3.10 -0.24 -15.56
CA GLY A 70 2.65 1.16 -15.41
C GLY A 70 3.09 2.11 -16.54
N ILE A 71 3.81 1.62 -17.56
CA ILE A 71 4.06 2.38 -18.80
C ILE A 71 2.99 1.94 -19.82
N SER A 72 1.86 2.65 -19.82
CA SER A 72 0.77 2.41 -20.77
C SER A 72 1.29 2.60 -22.20
N SER A 73 1.30 1.54 -23.01
CA SER A 73 1.71 1.60 -24.41
C SER A 73 0.68 2.26 -25.34
N GLN A 74 -0.38 2.88 -24.82
CA GLN A 74 -1.33 3.65 -25.62
C GLN A 74 -2.11 4.65 -24.76
N ALA A 75 -2.30 5.83 -25.33
CA ALA A 75 -2.99 6.97 -24.77
C ALA A 75 -4.43 6.65 -24.34
N GLY A 76 -4.77 7.14 -23.15
CA GLY A 76 -6.12 7.21 -22.60
C GLY A 76 -6.02 7.90 -21.25
N GLU A 77 -6.48 9.14 -21.18
CA GLU A 77 -6.70 9.88 -19.94
C GLU A 77 -7.70 9.09 -19.09
N ASP A 78 -7.21 8.29 -18.15
CA ASP A 78 -7.96 7.84 -16.98
C ASP A 78 -6.95 7.80 -15.83
N GLU A 79 -7.27 8.55 -14.78
CA GLU A 79 -6.44 8.83 -13.61
C GLU A 79 -5.95 7.54 -12.96
N ALA A 80 -4.69 7.17 -13.24
CA ALA A 80 -3.95 6.26 -12.37
C ALA A 80 -3.96 6.89 -10.97
N GLU A 81 -4.48 6.17 -9.96
CA GLU A 81 -4.51 6.66 -8.57
C GLU A 81 -3.12 7.21 -8.20
N ASP A 82 -3.04 8.54 -8.02
CA ASP A 82 -1.81 9.26 -7.71
C ASP A 82 -1.21 8.69 -6.43
N ASP A 83 0.10 8.40 -6.42
CA ASP A 83 0.86 7.98 -5.23
C ASP A 83 0.54 8.91 -4.03
N PHE A 84 0.26 10.20 -4.31
CA PHE A 84 -0.19 11.18 -3.33
C PHE A 84 -1.61 10.94 -2.80
N TYR A 85 -2.56 10.54 -3.66
CA TYR A 85 -3.92 10.19 -3.27
C TYR A 85 -3.93 8.96 -2.36
N ILE A 86 -3.16 7.92 -2.71
CA ILE A 86 -3.04 6.71 -1.91
C ILE A 86 -2.42 7.01 -0.54
N ALA A 87 -1.38 7.85 -0.50
CA ALA A 87 -0.79 8.32 0.76
C ALA A 87 -1.82 9.03 1.65
N ASN A 88 -2.64 9.92 1.09
CA ASN A 88 -3.69 10.63 1.83
C ASN A 88 -4.79 9.71 2.36
N ARG A 89 -5.16 8.66 1.61
CA ARG A 89 -6.10 7.63 2.07
C ARG A 89 -5.54 6.86 3.27
N LEU A 90 -4.30 6.39 3.18
CA LEU A 90 -3.64 5.67 4.27
C LEU A 90 -3.43 6.54 5.52
N ILE A 91 -3.17 7.84 5.36
CA ILE A 91 -3.14 8.79 6.47
C ILE A 91 -4.52 8.85 7.15
N SER A 92 -5.58 9.02 6.37
CA SER A 92 -6.96 9.11 6.88
C SER A 92 -7.37 7.84 7.62
N GLU A 93 -7.04 6.67 7.08
CA GLU A 93 -7.27 5.38 7.74
C GLU A 93 -6.46 5.23 9.03
N SER A 94 -5.18 5.62 9.02
CA SER A 94 -4.30 5.54 10.19
C SER A 94 -4.78 6.45 11.34
N VAL A 95 -5.33 7.63 11.00
CA VAL A 95 -5.97 8.53 11.98
C VAL A 95 -7.26 7.94 12.52
N SER A 96 -8.13 7.43 11.63
CA SER A 96 -9.43 6.88 12.00
C SER A 96 -9.29 5.65 12.90
N LYS A 97 -8.45 4.70 12.50
CA LYS A 97 -8.19 3.45 13.22
C LYS A 97 -7.19 3.62 14.38
N LYS A 98 -6.63 4.82 14.57
CA LYS A 98 -5.57 5.13 15.54
C LYS A 98 -4.47 4.07 15.52
N THR A 99 -3.83 3.90 14.36
CA THR A 99 -2.79 2.89 14.15
C THR A 99 -1.55 3.49 13.50
N ALA A 100 -0.38 2.94 13.81
CA ALA A 100 0.90 3.30 13.23
C ALA A 100 1.35 2.37 12.09
N VAL A 101 0.59 1.31 11.81
CA VAL A 101 1.00 0.20 10.91
C VAL A 101 1.37 0.69 9.50
N HIS A 102 0.71 1.73 9.00
CA HIS A 102 0.91 2.22 7.63
C HIS A 102 1.98 3.32 7.49
N VAL A 103 2.61 3.78 8.59
CA VAL A 103 3.53 4.94 8.57
C VAL A 103 4.68 4.76 7.57
N GLN A 104 5.30 3.57 7.50
CA GLN A 104 6.39 3.30 6.56
C GLN A 104 5.91 3.29 5.09
N SER A 105 4.68 2.84 4.84
CA SER A 105 4.10 2.80 3.50
C SER A 105 3.74 4.21 3.03
N ILE A 106 3.21 5.05 3.95
CA ILE A 106 2.93 6.47 3.68
C ILE A 106 4.24 7.23 3.40
N ASP A 107 5.29 7.01 4.20
CA ASP A 107 6.62 7.59 3.96
C ASP A 107 7.08 7.33 2.53
N LEU A 108 7.01 6.07 2.08
CA LEU A 108 7.47 5.66 0.76
C LEU A 108 6.65 6.32 -0.37
N LEU A 109 5.32 6.31 -0.25
CA LEU A 109 4.41 6.87 -1.26
C LEU A 109 4.58 8.38 -1.41
N LEU A 110 4.74 9.12 -0.30
CA LEU A 110 4.96 10.56 -0.35
C LEU A 110 6.30 10.93 -1.00
N HIS A 111 7.36 10.17 -0.75
CA HIS A 111 8.65 10.40 -1.44
C HIS A 111 8.57 10.08 -2.93
N GLN A 112 7.80 9.08 -3.33
CA GLN A 112 7.56 8.75 -4.74
C GLN A 112 6.72 9.83 -5.43
N ALA A 113 5.65 10.28 -4.78
CA ALA A 113 4.79 11.35 -5.27
C ALA A 113 5.54 12.69 -5.39
N ALA A 114 6.37 13.04 -4.40
CA ALA A 114 7.17 14.28 -4.40
C ALA A 114 8.15 14.39 -5.58
N SER A 115 8.54 13.28 -6.20
CA SER A 115 9.40 13.28 -7.40
C SER A 115 8.66 13.66 -8.68
N LYS A 116 7.32 13.65 -8.66
CA LYS A 116 6.43 13.85 -9.83
C LYS A 116 5.41 14.99 -9.64
N ASN A 117 5.10 15.34 -8.39
CA ASN A 117 4.04 16.27 -8.01
C ASN A 117 4.55 17.27 -6.95
N GLU A 118 4.51 18.57 -7.27
CA GLU A 118 4.97 19.65 -6.37
C GLU A 118 4.08 19.80 -5.12
N ASP A 119 2.78 19.50 -5.21
CA ASP A 119 1.90 19.53 -4.03
C ASP A 119 2.25 18.41 -3.06
N ALA A 120 2.59 17.23 -3.58
CA ALA A 120 3.05 16.11 -2.76
C ALA A 120 4.41 16.40 -2.10
N LYS A 121 5.30 17.08 -2.82
CA LYS A 121 6.59 17.54 -2.29
C LYS A 121 6.41 18.55 -1.17
N LYS A 122 5.54 19.55 -1.37
CA LYS A 122 5.21 20.53 -0.34
C LYS A 122 4.59 19.87 0.89
N PHE A 123 3.66 18.92 0.69
CA PHE A 123 3.07 18.18 1.79
C PHE A 123 4.10 17.35 2.56
N LEU A 124 5.01 16.67 1.85
CA LEU A 124 6.10 15.88 2.45
C LEU A 124 7.03 16.76 3.30
N GLU A 125 7.38 17.95 2.82
CA GLU A 125 8.29 18.87 3.51
C GLU A 125 7.62 19.61 4.69
N GLU A 126 6.38 20.05 4.53
CA GLU A 126 5.73 20.97 5.48
C GLU A 126 4.82 20.27 6.50
N SER A 127 4.14 19.19 6.09
CA SER A 127 3.02 18.61 6.87
C SER A 127 3.30 17.20 7.36
N TRP A 128 4.00 16.40 6.57
CA TRP A 128 4.14 14.97 6.86
C TRP A 128 4.91 14.69 8.15
N SER A 129 5.95 15.45 8.47
CA SER A 129 6.74 15.27 9.71
C SER A 129 5.86 15.28 10.98
N ILE A 130 4.94 16.24 11.07
CA ILE A 130 4.01 16.39 12.21
C ILE A 130 2.99 15.25 12.23
N ILE A 131 2.45 14.89 11.07
CA ILE A 131 1.46 13.80 10.95
C ILE A 131 2.12 12.47 11.30
N ARG A 132 3.34 12.23 10.84
CA ARG A 132 4.14 11.04 11.09
C ARG A 132 4.39 10.82 12.58
N GLU A 133 4.82 11.86 13.30
CA GLU A 133 5.00 11.77 14.75
C GLU A 133 3.68 11.43 15.46
N ARG A 134 2.58 12.04 15.05
CA ARG A 134 1.26 11.76 15.59
C ARG A 134 0.81 10.32 15.31
N LEU A 135 0.98 9.82 14.10
CA LEU A 135 0.64 8.44 13.75
C LEU A 135 1.53 7.43 14.47
N ALA A 136 2.83 7.72 14.58
CA ALA A 136 3.78 6.88 15.33
C ALA A 136 3.41 6.77 16.82
N SER A 137 2.81 7.82 17.41
CA SER A 137 2.33 7.79 18.79
C SER A 137 1.19 6.79 19.05
N PHE A 138 0.50 6.32 18.00
CA PHE A 138 -0.52 5.29 18.11
C PHE A 138 0.04 3.87 18.19
N GLY A 139 1.33 3.70 17.88
CA GLY A 139 2.03 2.41 17.97
C GLY A 139 2.76 2.19 19.31
N ASN A 140 2.67 3.14 20.24
CA ASN A 140 3.24 3.09 21.58
C ASN A 140 2.19 2.77 22.64
#